data_AF-A0A1H8RC72-F1
#
_entry.id   AF-A0A1H8RC72-F1
#
_cell.length_a   1.000
_cell.length_b   1.000
_cell.length_c   1.000
_cell.angle_alpha   90.00
_cell.angle_beta   90.00
_cell.angle_gamma   90.00
#
_symmetry.space_group_name_H-M   'P 1'
#
loop_
_entity.id
_entity.type
_entity.pdbx_description
1 polymer ?
#
loop_
_entity_poly.entity_id
_entity_poly.type
_entity_poly.pdbx_seq_one_letter_code
_entity_poly.pdbx_strand_id
1 'polypeptide(L)' 'MKACQNDIFMAKAPEPGAPLKGANSFTEAQAKDRIVAAGFTSVSSLAKDGDGVWRGNAMKDGKAAKVAVDFKGNVVSQ' A
#
# COMPACT_ATOMS: atom_id res chain seq x y z
N MET A 1 -17.06 -11.71 22.82
CA MET A 1 -16.31 -10.44 22.84
C MET A 1 -15.36 -10.41 21.63
N LYS A 2 -15.84 -10.05 20.43
CA LYS A 2 -15.00 -9.81 19.25
C LYS A 2 -15.58 -8.59 18.51
N ALA A 3 -15.54 -7.46 19.20
CA ALA A 3 -16.03 -6.18 18.71
C ALA A 3 -14.98 -5.10 19.00
N CYS A 4 -13.72 -5.33 18.59
CA CYS A 4 -12.62 -4.36 18.75
C CYS A 4 -11.49 -4.57 17.72
N GLN A 5 -11.75 -4.70 16.42
CA GLN A 5 -10.66 -4.65 15.42
C GLN A 5 -11.08 -3.94 14.13
N ASN A 6 -11.92 -2.91 14.24
CA ASN A 6 -12.57 -2.29 13.08
C ASN A 6 -11.91 -1.01 12.54
N ASP A 7 -10.80 -0.50 13.10
CA ASP A 7 -10.28 0.82 12.70
C ASP A 7 -8.74 0.94 12.61
N ILE A 8 -8.02 -0.19 12.58
CA ILE A 8 -6.59 -0.19 12.26
C ILE A 8 -6.45 -0.88 10.92
N PHE A 9 -5.89 -0.20 9.92
CA PHE A 9 -5.57 -0.76 8.60
C PHE A 9 -4.80 -2.07 8.76
N MET A 10 -5.47 -3.21 8.94
CA MET A 10 -4.84 -4.51 8.78
C MET A 10 -4.52 -4.59 7.29
N ALA A 11 -3.24 -4.70 6.96
CA ALA A 11 -2.84 -4.90 5.58
C ALA A 11 -3.51 -6.16 5.05
N LYS A 12 -4.57 -5.94 4.28
CA LYS A 12 -5.27 -6.99 3.56
C LYS A 12 -4.27 -7.57 2.56
N ALA A 13 -4.24 -8.89 2.45
CA ALA A 13 -3.51 -9.53 1.37
C ALA A 13 -3.97 -8.96 0.02
N PRO A 14 -3.05 -8.62 -0.89
CA PRO A 14 -3.41 -8.03 -2.16
C PRO A 14 -4.31 -8.96 -2.97
N GLU A 15 -5.32 -8.41 -3.63
CA GLU A 15 -6.19 -9.17 -4.53
C GLU A 15 -5.40 -9.77 -5.71
N PRO A 16 -5.84 -10.91 -6.28
CA PRO A 16 -5.21 -11.46 -7.47
C PRO A 16 -5.23 -10.45 -8.62
N GLY A 17 -4.06 -10.20 -9.22
CA GLY A 17 -3.92 -9.20 -10.29
C GLY A 17 -3.67 -7.76 -9.81
N ALA A 18 -3.48 -7.53 -8.50
CA ALA A 18 -2.99 -6.25 -8.00
C ALA A 18 -1.57 -5.95 -8.52
N PRO A 19 -1.22 -4.66 -8.74
CA PRO A 19 -2.01 -3.47 -8.44
C PRO A 19 -3.06 -3.20 -9.52
N LEU A 20 -4.30 -2.91 -9.10
CA LEU A 20 -5.40 -2.64 -10.02
C LEU A 20 -5.43 -1.17 -10.46
N LYS A 21 -5.70 -0.94 -11.75
CA LYS A 21 -5.83 0.40 -12.32
C LYS A 21 -7.16 1.02 -11.90
N GLY A 22 -7.15 2.29 -11.49
CA GLY A 22 -8.37 2.99 -11.12
C GLY A 22 -8.12 4.34 -10.43
N ALA A 23 -9.18 5.16 -10.38
CA ALA A 23 -9.11 6.46 -9.73
C ALA A 23 -8.88 6.30 -8.22
N ASN A 24 -7.65 6.57 -7.79
CA ASN A 24 -7.28 6.49 -6.37
C ASN A 24 -7.57 7.80 -5.64
N SER A 25 -8.34 7.70 -4.56
CA SER A 25 -8.73 8.81 -3.69
C SER A 25 -7.86 8.93 -2.44
N PHE A 26 -6.86 8.07 -2.26
CA PHE A 26 -5.91 8.18 -1.16
C PHE A 26 -4.92 9.31 -1.41
N THR A 27 -4.57 10.01 -0.34
CA THR A 27 -3.40 10.88 -0.31
C THR A 27 -2.12 10.05 -0.25
N GLU A 28 -0.98 10.67 -0.56
CA GLU A 28 0.33 10.01 -0.41
C GLU A 28 0.53 9.47 1.01
N ALA A 29 0.16 10.25 2.04
CA ALA A 29 0.28 9.84 3.43
C ALA A 29 -0.56 8.59 3.74
N GLN A 30 -1.81 8.55 3.29
CA GLN A 30 -2.68 7.39 3.45
C GLN A 30 -2.14 6.14 2.74
N ALA A 31 -1.51 6.30 1.58
CA ALA A 31 -0.85 5.20 0.88
C ALA A 31 0.40 4.72 1.63
N LYS A 32 1.20 5.63 2.21
CA LYS A 32 2.34 5.28 3.07
C LYS A 32 1.90 4.49 4.30
N ASP A 33 0.85 4.93 4.98
CA ASP A 33 0.33 4.24 6.17
C ASP A 33 -0.06 2.78 5.85
N ARG A 34 -0.63 2.54 4.66
CA ARG A 34 -0.95 1.18 4.19
C ARG A 34 0.30 0.35 3.92
N ILE A 35 1.33 0.94 3.31
CA ILE A 35 2.61 0.26 3.07
C ILE A 35 3.25 -0.13 4.40
N VAL A 36 3.28 0.77 5.37
CA VAL A 36 3.81 0.49 6.72
C VAL A 36 2.99 -0.60 7.40
N ALA A 37 1.65 -0.53 7.34
CA ALA A 37 0.78 -1.56 7.86
C ALA A 37 0.99 -2.94 7.19
N ALA A 38 1.46 -2.96 5.95
CA ALA A 38 1.81 -4.19 5.21
C ALA A 38 3.19 -4.76 5.58
N GLY A 39 3.85 -4.19 6.59
CA GLY A 39 5.13 -4.66 7.12
C GLY A 39 6.34 -4.13 6.35
N PHE A 40 6.15 -3.15 5.48
CA PHE A 40 7.26 -2.46 4.83
C PHE A 40 7.77 -1.32 5.72
N THR A 41 9.04 -1.00 5.60
CA THR A 41 9.73 0.06 6.32
C THR A 41 10.46 0.97 5.35
N SER A 42 11.03 2.09 5.82
CA SER A 42 11.83 3.00 4.98
C SER A 42 11.15 3.38 3.66
N VAL A 43 9.84 3.70 3.73
CA VAL A 43 9.03 4.04 2.56
C VAL A 43 9.45 5.42 2.03
N SER A 44 9.83 5.48 0.76
CA SER A 44 10.14 6.74 0.07
C SER A 44 8.88 7.57 -0.16
N SER A 45 9.06 8.78 -0.71
CA SER A 45 7.95 9.50 -1.32
C SER A 45 7.24 8.61 -2.34
N LEU A 46 5.89 8.66 -2.35
CA LEU A 46 5.10 7.91 -3.33
C LEU A 46 4.60 8.87 -4.39
N ALA A 47 4.61 8.43 -5.64
CA ALA A 47 4.03 9.16 -6.76
C ALA A 47 2.84 8.37 -7.32
N LYS A 48 1.72 9.05 -7.54
CA LYS A 48 0.58 8.46 -8.24
C LYS A 48 0.87 8.43 -9.73
N ASP A 49 0.79 7.26 -10.34
CA ASP A 49 0.98 7.09 -11.77
C ASP A 49 -0.31 7.38 -12.58
N GLY A 50 -0.21 7.28 -13.91
CA GLY A 50 -1.35 7.47 -14.82
C GLY A 50 -2.44 6.41 -14.71
N ASP A 51 -2.15 5.26 -14.10
CA ASP A 51 -3.13 4.21 -13.79
C ASP A 51 -3.82 4.47 -12.43
N GLY A 52 -3.44 5.54 -11.74
CA GLY A 52 -3.92 5.93 -10.44
C GLY A 52 -3.31 5.14 -9.28
N VAL A 53 -2.23 4.40 -9.51
CA VAL A 53 -1.55 3.60 -8.47
C VAL A 53 -0.44 4.44 -7.83
N TRP A 54 -0.39 4.47 -6.49
CA TRP A 54 0.73 5.07 -5.77
C TRP A 54 1.94 4.15 -5.84
N ARG A 55 3.09 4.63 -6.31
CA ARG A 55 4.33 3.87 -6.44
C ARG A 55 5.49 4.54 -5.72
N GLY A 56 6.37 3.74 -5.14
CA GLY A 56 7.63 4.20 -4.57
C GLY A 56 8.54 3.05 -4.19
N ASN A 57 9.53 3.34 -3.37
CA ASN A 57 10.46 2.37 -2.82
C ASN A 57 10.17 2.15 -1.34
N ALA A 58 10.39 0.94 -0.86
CA ALA A 58 10.36 0.62 0.56
C ALA A 58 11.35 -0.52 0.85
N MET A 59 11.52 -0.84 2.12
CA MET A 59 12.27 -1.99 2.60
C MET A 59 11.29 -3.05 3.10
N LYS A 60 11.51 -4.31 2.74
CA LYS A 60 10.80 -5.45 3.33
C LYS A 60 11.83 -6.51 3.69
N ASP A 61 11.81 -6.96 4.94
CA ASP A 61 12.76 -7.96 5.44
C ASP A 61 14.23 -7.59 5.16
N GLY A 62 14.56 -6.30 5.30
CA GLY A 62 15.90 -5.76 5.06
C GLY A 62 16.31 -5.63 3.58
N LYS A 63 15.39 -5.87 2.64
CA LYS A 63 15.63 -5.74 1.19
C LYS A 63 14.84 -4.59 0.61
N ALA A 64 15.49 -3.79 -0.23
CA ALA A 64 14.82 -2.75 -0.98
C ALA A 64 13.88 -3.40 -2.01
N ALA A 65 12.61 -3.01 -1.99
CA ALA A 65 11.57 -3.45 -2.90
C ALA A 65 10.82 -2.22 -3.43
N LYS A 66 10.30 -2.32 -4.65
CA LYS A 66 9.35 -1.33 -5.14
C LYS A 66 7.99 -1.67 -4.55
N VAL A 67 7.24 -0.66 -4.17
CA VAL A 67 5.92 -0.83 -3.59
C VAL A 67 4.89 -0.10 -4.42
N ALA A 68 3.72 -0.71 -4.56
CA ALA A 68 2.58 -0.13 -5.24
C ALA A 68 1.32 -0.26 -4.38
N VAL A 69 0.53 0.81 -4.31
CA VAL A 69 -0.77 0.86 -3.62
C VAL A 69 -1.86 1.29 -4.60
N ASP A 70 -2.81 0.42 -4.83
CA ASP A 70 -3.92 0.72 -5.74
C ASP A 70 -5.09 1.44 -5.04
N PHE A 71 -6.10 1.81 -5.83
CA PHE A 71 -7.28 2.54 -5.36
C PHE A 71 -8.13 1.76 -4.35
N LYS A 72 -8.00 0.43 -4.31
CA LYS A 72 -8.66 -0.42 -3.30
C LYS A 72 -7.84 -0.56 -2.02
N GLY A 73 -6.59 -0.09 -2.03
CA GLY A 73 -5.67 -0.19 -0.90
C GLY A 73 -4.91 -1.51 -0.86
N ASN A 74 -4.84 -2.26 -1.97
CA ASN A 74 -3.94 -3.41 -2.03
C ASN A 74 -2.49 -2.90 -2.08
N VAL A 75 -1.63 -3.48 -1.23
CA VAL A 75 -0.20 -3.18 -1.22
C VAL A 75 0.54 -4.36 -1.81
N VAL A 76 1.33 -4.11 -2.87
CA VAL A 76 2.15 -5.14 -3.52
C VAL A 76 3.61 -4.68 -3.59
N SER A 77 4.53 -5.63 -3.35
CA SER A 77 5.94 -5.47 -3.70
C SER A 77 6.20 -5.93 -5.12
N GLN A 78 6.98 -5.16 -5.88
CA GLN A 78 7.46 -5.48 -7.23
C GLN A 78 8.97 -5.69 -7.23
#